data_AF-A0A5P6NYK5-F1
#
_entry.id   AF-A0A5P6NYK5-F1
#
_cell.length_a   1.000
_cell.length_b   1.000
_cell.length_c   1.000
_cell.angle_alpha   90.00
_cell.angle_beta   90.00
_cell.angle_gamma   90.00
#
_symmetry.space_group_name_H-M   'P 1'
#
loop_
_entity.id
_entity.type
_entity.pdbx_description
1 polymer ?
#
loop_
_entity_poly.entity_id
_entity_poly.type
_entity_poly.pdbx_seq_one_letter_code
_entity_poly.pdbx_strand_id
1 'polypeptide(L)'
;MNAILLAAGLPGVALFGAAPADAQTYDPRYPVCMEVYTIDGSTIDCSFTSIAQCAATASGQSAQCYANPYAMQSRQPGPGPSPPRRNRERP
;
A
#
# COMPACT_ATOMS: atom_id res chain seq x y z
N MET A 1 38.05 -1.66 35.21
CA MET A 1 36.74 -1.96 35.82
C MET A 1 35.86 -2.60 34.75
N ASN A 2 35.53 -3.88 34.90
CA ASN A 2 34.60 -4.62 34.04
C ASN A 2 33.15 -4.35 34.47
N ALA A 3 32.21 -4.22 33.52
CA ALA A 3 30.90 -4.88 33.59
C ALA A 3 30.10 -4.70 32.28
N ILE A 4 29.68 -5.85 31.75
CA ILE A 4 28.88 -6.10 30.55
C ILE A 4 27.40 -5.93 30.90
N LEU A 5 26.60 -5.35 30.00
CA LEU A 5 25.19 -5.69 29.85
C LEU A 5 24.85 -5.85 28.37
N LEU A 6 24.85 -7.12 27.94
CA LEU A 6 24.24 -7.57 26.70
C LEU A 6 22.71 -7.49 26.87
N ALA A 7 22.10 -6.44 26.36
CA ALA A 7 20.65 -6.40 26.17
C ALA A 7 20.32 -7.10 24.85
N ALA A 8 19.89 -8.35 24.95
CA ALA A 8 19.24 -9.09 23.88
C ALA A 8 17.90 -8.40 23.56
N GLY A 9 17.90 -7.47 22.61
CA GLY A 9 16.71 -7.05 21.89
C GLY A 9 16.72 -7.76 20.54
N LEU A 10 15.69 -8.57 20.27
CA LEU A 10 15.50 -9.24 18.98
C LEU A 10 15.70 -8.22 17.84
N PRO A 11 16.54 -8.47 16.83
CA PRO A 11 16.41 -7.73 15.59
C PRO A 11 15.05 -8.16 15.02
N GLY A 12 14.04 -7.32 15.18
CA GLY A 12 12.84 -7.42 14.37
C GLY A 12 13.28 -7.32 12.93
N VAL A 13 13.39 -8.46 12.25
CA VAL A 13 13.67 -8.52 10.82
C VAL A 13 12.42 -7.96 10.14
N ALA A 14 12.40 -6.65 9.98
CA ALA A 14 11.49 -6.01 9.05
C ALA A 14 11.93 -6.46 7.66
N LEU A 15 11.21 -7.44 7.11
CA LEU A 15 11.25 -7.78 5.71
C LEU A 15 10.69 -6.58 4.95
N PHE A 16 11.54 -5.58 4.68
CA PHE A 16 11.23 -4.54 3.73
C PHE A 16 11.25 -5.18 2.35
N GLY A 17 10.09 -5.65 1.88
CA GLY A 17 9.91 -6.03 0.49
C GLY A 17 10.28 -4.82 -0.36
N ALA A 18 11.34 -4.96 -1.17
CA ALA A 18 11.68 -3.97 -2.18
C ALA A 18 10.46 -3.82 -3.11
N ALA A 19 9.75 -2.70 -2.99
CA ALA A 19 8.71 -2.35 -3.94
C ALA A 19 9.36 -2.17 -5.32
N PRO A 20 8.74 -2.67 -6.40
CA PRO A 20 9.30 -2.56 -7.74
C PRO A 20 9.39 -1.07 -8.13
N ALA A 21 10.62 -0.63 -8.42
CA ALA A 21 10.90 0.67 -9.00
C ALA A 21 10.62 0.63 -10.52
N ASP A 22 9.35 0.58 -10.89
CA ASP A 22 8.93 0.57 -12.30
C ASP A 22 7.77 1.54 -12.51
N ALA A 23 8.07 2.81 -12.82
CA ALA A 23 7.25 3.80 -13.56
C ALA A 23 5.74 3.97 -13.24
N GLN A 24 5.22 3.34 -12.21
CA GLN A 24 3.88 3.48 -11.65
C GLN A 24 4.08 4.16 -10.31
N THR A 25 3.58 5.38 -10.16
CA THR A 25 3.87 6.21 -8.98
C THR A 25 3.49 5.54 -7.66
N TYR A 26 2.54 4.59 -7.64
CA TYR A 26 2.18 3.77 -6.48
C TYR A 26 1.62 2.40 -6.92
N ASP A 27 1.90 1.33 -6.18
CA ASP A 27 1.44 -0.02 -6.51
C ASP A 27 -0.08 -0.17 -6.21
N PRO A 28 -0.92 -0.51 -7.21
CA PRO A 28 -2.37 -0.64 -7.07
C PRO A 28 -2.81 -1.83 -6.21
N ARG A 29 -1.89 -2.71 -5.77
CA ARG A 29 -2.17 -3.80 -4.84
C ARG A 29 -2.30 -3.33 -3.40
N TYR A 30 -1.79 -2.15 -3.08
CA TYR A 30 -1.81 -1.58 -1.74
C TYR A 30 -2.85 -0.46 -1.67
N PRO A 31 -4.04 -0.72 -1.09
CA PRO A 31 -5.14 0.23 -1.06
C PRO A 31 -4.95 1.39 -0.08
N VAL A 32 -3.86 1.43 0.69
CA VAL A 32 -3.63 2.44 1.72
C VAL A 32 -2.25 3.06 1.58
N CYS A 33 -2.22 4.39 1.68
CA CYS A 33 -1.02 5.21 1.64
C CYS A 33 -0.84 5.94 2.97
N MET A 34 0.43 6.15 3.33
CA MET A 34 0.88 6.98 4.44
C MET A 34 1.64 8.17 3.89
N GLU A 35 1.32 9.38 4.32
CA GLU A 35 2.11 10.58 4.04
C GLU A 35 2.74 11.10 5.32
N VAL A 36 4.06 11.09 5.40
CA VAL A 36 4.84 11.60 6.53
C VAL A 36 5.31 13.01 6.20
N TYR A 37 4.96 13.97 7.04
CA TYR A 37 5.38 15.36 6.96
C TYR A 37 6.67 15.56 7.76
N THR A 38 7.71 16.03 7.10
CA THR A 38 9.00 16.40 7.69
C THR A 38 9.28 17.88 7.45
N ILE A 39 10.34 18.42 8.07
CA ILE A 39 10.75 19.80 7.87
C ILE A 39 11.16 20.05 6.41
N ASP A 40 11.69 19.03 5.75
CA ASP A 40 12.20 19.10 4.38
C ASP A 40 11.13 18.81 3.31
N GLY A 41 9.91 18.43 3.70
CA GLY A 41 8.80 18.17 2.76
C GLY A 41 7.82 17.11 3.26
N SER A 42 7.13 16.44 2.34
CA SER A 42 6.34 15.25 2.66
C SER A 42 6.79 14.06 1.83
N THR A 43 6.74 12.87 2.43
CA THR A 43 7.06 11.59 1.78
C THR A 43 5.84 10.69 1.85
N ILE A 44 5.46 10.13 0.71
CA ILE A 44 4.28 9.25 0.60
C ILE A 44 4.74 7.82 0.38
N ASP A 45 4.25 6.90 1.21
CA ASP A 45 4.50 5.48 1.14
C ASP A 45 3.17 4.70 1.03
N CYS A 46 2.96 4.03 -0.11
CA CYS A 46 1.77 3.22 -0.38
C CYS A 46 2.09 1.74 -0.35
N SER A 47 2.57 1.25 0.79
CA SER A 47 2.86 -0.18 1.02
C SER A 47 1.88 -0.85 2.02
N PHE A 48 0.81 -0.15 2.40
CA PHE A 48 -0.14 -0.61 3.41
C PHE A 48 -1.39 -1.24 2.79
N THR A 49 -1.87 -2.30 3.44
CA THR A 49 -3.08 -3.01 3.00
C THR A 49 -4.32 -2.61 3.79
N SER A 50 -4.17 -1.86 4.88
CA SER A 50 -5.26 -1.46 5.79
C SER A 50 -4.94 -0.19 6.56
N ILE A 51 -5.97 0.63 6.83
CA ILE A 51 -5.84 1.89 7.60
C ILE A 51 -5.32 1.61 9.01
N ALA A 52 -5.75 0.53 9.65
CA ALA A 52 -5.26 0.15 10.98
C ALA A 52 -3.75 -0.15 10.98
N GLN A 53 -3.25 -0.79 9.93
CA GLN A 53 -1.82 -1.08 9.77
C GLN A 53 -1.03 0.22 9.56
N CYS A 54 -1.54 1.11 8.71
CA CYS A 54 -0.97 2.44 8.51
C CYS A 54 -1.00 3.27 9.81
N ALA A 55 -2.10 3.30 10.55
CA ALA A 55 -2.23 4.03 11.81
C ALA A 55 -1.29 3.52 12.89
N ALA A 56 -1.05 2.20 12.94
CA ALA A 56 -0.06 1.62 13.85
C ALA A 56 1.36 2.11 13.54
N THR A 57 1.71 2.28 12.28
CA THR A 57 3.01 2.82 11.85
C THR A 57 3.08 4.35 11.97
N ALA A 58 1.99 5.06 11.70
CA ALA A 58 1.89 6.52 11.82
C ALA A 58 1.91 6.99 13.28
N SER A 59 1.64 6.08 14.23
CA SER A 59 1.60 6.39 15.66
C SER A 59 2.96 6.92 16.13
N GLY A 60 2.99 8.20 16.52
CA GLY A 60 4.21 8.88 16.96
C GLY A 60 4.97 9.63 15.86
N GLN A 61 4.47 9.64 14.62
CA GLN A 61 4.99 10.46 13.53
C GLN A 61 3.94 11.50 13.11
N SER A 62 4.40 12.61 12.52
CA SER A 62 3.55 13.55 11.77
C SER A 62 3.14 12.90 10.44
N ALA A 63 2.30 11.87 10.50
CA ALA A 63 1.89 11.10 9.33
C ALA A 63 0.36 11.02 9.19
N GLN A 64 -0.12 11.01 7.95
CA GLN A 64 -1.54 10.86 7.60
C GLN A 64 -1.78 9.64 6.72
N CYS A 65 -2.83 8.88 7.04
CA CYS A 65 -3.22 7.69 6.29
C CYS A 65 -4.43 7.99 5.40
N TYR A 66 -4.37 7.61 4.12
CA TYR A 66 -5.47 7.77 3.18
C TYR A 66 -5.56 6.61 2.18
N ALA A 67 -6.70 6.52 1.47
CA ALA A 67 -6.92 5.46 0.49
C ALA A 67 -6.13 5.73 -0.80
N ASN A 68 -5.44 4.72 -1.30
CA ASN A 68 -4.71 4.79 -2.56
C ASN A 68 -5.71 4.92 -3.74
N PRO A 69 -5.72 6.04 -4.48
CA PRO A 69 -6.61 6.20 -5.63
C PRO A 69 -6.31 5.19 -6.74
N TYR A 70 -5.08 4.67 -6.79
CA TYR A 70 -4.62 3.69 -7.79
C TYR A 70 -5.19 2.28 -7.58
N ALA A 71 -5.61 1.97 -6.35
CA ALA A 71 -6.15 0.64 -6.00
C ALA A 71 -7.57 0.41 -6.53
N MET A 72 -8.25 1.43 -7.05
CA MET A 72 -9.55 1.28 -7.68
C MET A 72 -9.44 0.88 -9.16
N GLN A 73 -8.38 1.26 -9.88
CA GLN A 73 -8.25 0.90 -11.31
C GLN A 73 -7.95 -0.60 -11.50
N SER A 74 -7.35 -1.27 -10.53
CA SER A 74 -7.17 -2.74 -10.55
C SER A 74 -8.49 -3.51 -10.40
N ARG A 75 -9.56 -2.87 -9.93
CA ARG A 75 -10.94 -3.36 -10.07
C ARG A 75 -11.57 -2.86 -11.36
N GLN A 76 -10.89 -2.99 -12.51
CA GLN A 76 -11.65 -2.97 -13.76
C GLN A 76 -12.64 -4.13 -13.70
N PRO A 77 -13.96 -3.86 -13.83
CA PRO A 77 -14.93 -4.93 -13.96
C PRO A 77 -14.47 -5.77 -15.14
N GLY A 78 -14.16 -7.05 -14.89
CA GLY A 78 -13.92 -8.00 -15.97
C GLY A 78 -15.04 -7.85 -17.00
N PRO A 79 -14.75 -7.99 -18.31
CA PRO A 79 -15.69 -7.69 -19.37
C PRO A 79 -17.05 -8.28 -19.01
N GLY A 80 -18.01 -7.39 -18.75
CA GLY A 80 -19.35 -7.79 -18.32
C GLY A 80 -19.89 -8.82 -19.31
N PRO A 81 -20.74 -9.76 -18.86
CA PRO A 81 -21.22 -10.85 -19.71
C PRO A 81 -21.70 -10.27 -21.03
N SER A 82 -21.06 -10.72 -22.12
CA SER A 82 -21.38 -10.23 -23.47
C SER A 82 -22.89 -10.34 -23.66
N PRO A 83 -23.57 -9.29 -24.15
CA PRO A 83 -25.00 -9.35 -24.36
C PRO A 83 -25.31 -10.58 -25.22
N PRO A 84 -26.37 -11.34 -24.91
CA PRO A 84 -26.70 -12.52 -25.70
C PRO A 84 -26.81 -12.06 -27.14
N ARG A 85 -25.98 -12.65 -28.03
CA ARG A 85 -26.15 -12.55 -29.47
C ARG A 85 -27.55 -13.08 -29.73
N ARG A 86 -28.55 -12.17 -29.74
CA ARG A 86 -29.84 -12.45 -30.34
C ARG A 86 -29.54 -12.63 -31.81
N ASN A 87 -29.29 -13.88 -32.15
CA ASN A 87 -29.23 -14.30 -33.52
C ASN A 87 -30.42 -13.68 -34.22
N ARG A 88 -30.07 -12.97 -35.29
CA ARG A 88 -30.99 -12.40 -36.25
C ARG A 88 -31.56 -13.55 -37.09
N GLU A 89 -32.20 -14.50 -36.42
CA GLU A 89 -33.04 -15.56 -36.98
C GLU A 89 -34.46 -14.99 -36.93
N ARG A 90 -34.81 -14.14 -37.92
CA ARG A 90 -35.62 -14.49 -39.10
C ARG A 90 -37.08 -14.82 -38.70
N PRO A 91 -38.05 -13.99 -39.13
CA PRO A 91 -38.80 -14.27 -40.36
C PRO A 91 -38.47 -13.35 -41.53
#